data_AF-A0A512DKI4-F1
#
_entry.id   AF-A0A512DKI4-F1
#
_cell.length_a   1.000
_cell.length_b   1.000
_cell.length_c   1.000
_cell.angle_alpha   90.00
_cell.angle_beta   90.00
_cell.angle_gamma   90.00
#
_symmetry.space_group_name_H-M   'P 1'
#
loop_
_entity.id
_entity.type
_entity.pdbx_description
1 polymer ?
#
loop_
_entity_poly.entity_id
_entity_poly.type
_entity_poly.pdbx_seq_one_letter_code
_entity_poly.pdbx_strand_id
1 'polypeptide(L)'
;MGAAAILKLERAGFTHEQVDALAEYLDDQAATKADVGAVKAEISAVRDELTAKINQSRLEGKSELAEFRAATRAEFVDLRLELSGMKAESKFEFAAVRSEITLLEQRMTIKLGAMLAIAVGVVGTMVKLL
;
A
#
# COMPACT_ATOMS: atom_id res chain seq x y z
N MET A 1 -2.74 14.89 -59.17
CA MET A 1 -1.94 16.12 -59.48
C MET A 1 -2.84 17.31 -59.84
N GLY A 2 -2.47 18.58 -59.54
CA GLY A 2 -3.36 19.74 -59.80
C GLY A 2 -3.36 20.23 -61.26
N ALA A 3 -4.51 20.73 -61.76
CA ALA A 3 -4.66 21.20 -63.15
C ALA A 3 -3.63 22.27 -63.58
N ALA A 4 -3.20 23.12 -62.66
CA ALA A 4 -2.15 24.11 -62.93
C ALA A 4 -0.76 23.50 -63.11
N ALA A 5 -0.49 22.33 -62.52
CA ALA A 5 0.77 21.61 -62.70
C ALA A 5 0.80 20.87 -64.05
N ILE A 6 -0.33 20.27 -64.45
CA ILE A 6 -0.52 19.65 -65.78
C ILE A 6 -0.19 20.65 -66.88
N LEU A 7 -0.83 21.84 -66.86
CA LEU A 7 -0.63 22.88 -67.86
C LEU A 7 0.80 23.45 -67.90
N LYS A 8 1.52 23.42 -66.78
CA LYS A 8 2.92 23.88 -66.71
C LYS A 8 3.86 22.87 -67.35
N LEU A 9 3.61 21.58 -67.16
CA LEU A 9 4.40 20.50 -67.74
C LEU A 9 4.19 20.41 -69.26
N GLU A 10 2.96 20.51 -69.73
CA GLU A 10 2.67 20.55 -71.17
C GLU A 10 3.34 21.77 -71.85
N ARG A 11 3.31 22.96 -71.22
CA ARG A 11 4.05 24.14 -71.71
C ARG A 11 5.57 23.98 -71.70
N ALA A 12 6.09 23.09 -70.87
CA ALA A 12 7.52 22.78 -70.83
C ALA A 12 7.94 21.74 -71.88
N GLY A 13 7.00 21.24 -72.71
CA GLY A 13 7.25 20.33 -73.82
C GLY A 13 6.99 18.85 -73.53
N PHE A 14 6.40 18.51 -72.38
CA PHE A 14 5.95 17.14 -72.10
C PHE A 14 4.66 16.83 -72.88
N THR A 15 4.52 15.59 -73.37
CA THR A 15 3.28 15.16 -74.03
C THR A 15 2.17 14.90 -73.01
N HIS A 16 0.93 14.93 -73.46
CA HIS A 16 -0.23 14.64 -72.62
C HIS A 16 -0.11 13.26 -71.96
N GLU A 17 0.27 12.23 -72.71
CA GLU A 17 0.46 10.87 -72.17
C GLU A 17 1.55 10.80 -71.08
N GLN A 18 2.63 11.59 -71.20
CA GLN A 18 3.68 11.65 -70.18
C GLN A 18 3.19 12.32 -68.89
N VAL A 19 2.38 13.37 -69.02
CA VAL A 19 1.83 14.10 -67.88
C VAL A 19 0.74 13.28 -67.17
N ASP A 20 -0.09 12.57 -67.92
CA ASP A 20 -1.10 11.65 -67.39
C ASP A 20 -0.47 10.46 -66.68
N ALA A 21 0.52 9.80 -67.28
CA ALA A 21 1.24 8.69 -66.63
C ALA A 21 1.93 9.13 -65.32
N LEU A 22 2.49 10.35 -65.30
CA LEU A 22 3.06 10.93 -64.08
C LEU A 22 1.99 11.27 -63.03
N ALA A 23 0.83 11.77 -63.46
CA ALA A 23 -0.28 12.07 -62.56
C ALA A 23 -0.83 10.81 -61.90
N GLU A 24 -1.02 9.74 -62.67
CA GLU A 24 -1.46 8.43 -62.18
C GLU A 24 -0.45 7.84 -61.18
N TYR A 25 0.84 7.87 -61.52
CA TYR A 25 1.90 7.44 -60.60
C TYR A 25 1.93 8.24 -59.29
N LEU A 26 1.77 9.56 -59.36
CA LEU A 26 1.76 10.41 -58.17
C LEU A 26 0.50 10.22 -57.33
N ASP A 27 -0.66 10.02 -57.95
CA ASP A 27 -1.90 9.78 -57.22
C ASP A 27 -1.90 8.40 -56.53
N ASP A 28 -1.20 7.40 -57.08
CA ASP A 28 -1.05 6.07 -56.47
C ASP A 28 0.02 6.03 -55.35
N GLN A 29 1.15 6.72 -55.53
CA GLN A 29 2.31 6.58 -54.63
C GLN A 29 2.46 7.71 -53.61
N ALA A 30 1.89 8.90 -53.86
CA ALA A 30 2.12 10.04 -52.98
C ALA A 30 1.01 10.17 -51.93
N ALA A 31 1.42 10.25 -50.65
CA ALA A 31 0.53 10.72 -49.60
C ALA A 31 0.09 12.17 -49.88
N THR A 32 -1.21 12.40 -49.85
CA THR A 32 -1.78 13.73 -50.07
C THR A 32 -1.64 14.59 -48.81
N LYS A 33 -1.87 15.90 -48.97
CA LYS A 33 -1.96 16.80 -47.81
C LYS A 33 -3.09 16.41 -46.85
N ALA A 34 -4.15 15.77 -47.35
CA ALA A 34 -5.25 15.29 -46.52
C ALA A 34 -4.78 14.13 -45.63
N ASP A 35 -4.03 13.17 -46.19
CA ASP A 35 -3.47 12.03 -45.44
C ASP A 35 -2.53 12.51 -44.33
N VAL A 36 -1.64 13.45 -44.63
CA VAL A 36 -0.76 14.07 -43.63
C VAL A 36 -1.56 14.82 -42.55
N GLY A 37 -2.65 15.49 -42.95
CA GLY A 37 -3.56 16.16 -42.04
C GLY A 37 -4.26 15.18 -41.08
N ALA A 38 -4.74 14.05 -41.60
CA ALA A 38 -5.36 12.99 -40.83
C ALA A 38 -4.39 12.39 -39.82
N VAL A 39 -3.18 12.00 -40.26
CA VAL A 39 -2.14 11.48 -39.37
C VAL A 39 -1.76 12.49 -38.27
N LYS A 40 -1.66 13.78 -38.61
CA LYS A 40 -1.39 14.82 -37.61
C LYS A 40 -2.50 14.95 -36.56
N ALA A 41 -3.76 14.81 -36.99
CA ALA A 41 -4.90 14.81 -36.08
C ALA A 41 -4.89 13.57 -35.16
N GLU A 42 -4.63 12.39 -35.72
CA GLU A 42 -4.48 11.15 -34.95
C GLU A 42 -3.33 11.23 -33.93
N ILE A 43 -2.17 11.74 -34.34
CA ILE A 43 -1.03 11.97 -33.42
C ILE A 43 -1.42 12.91 -32.28
N SER A 44 -2.16 13.98 -32.57
CA SER A 44 -2.64 14.90 -31.53
C SER A 44 -3.60 14.20 -30.57
N ALA A 45 -4.55 13.43 -31.10
CA ALA A 45 -5.52 12.68 -30.29
C ALA A 45 -4.82 11.66 -29.38
N VAL A 46 -3.88 10.88 -29.92
CA VAL A 46 -3.09 9.90 -29.15
C VAL A 46 -2.25 10.60 -28.08
N ARG A 47 -1.65 11.76 -28.39
CA ARG A 47 -0.87 12.53 -27.40
C ARG A 47 -1.75 13.04 -26.27
N ASP A 48 -2.95 13.53 -26.58
CA ASP A 48 -3.89 14.00 -25.56
C ASP A 48 -4.41 12.84 -24.70
N GLU A 49 -4.71 11.69 -25.30
CA GLU A 49 -5.10 10.47 -24.59
C GLU A 49 -4.00 9.97 -23.65
N LEU A 50 -2.76 9.90 -24.13
CA LEU A 50 -1.61 9.49 -23.30
C LEU A 50 -1.38 10.47 -22.15
N THR A 51 -1.52 11.77 -22.40
CA THR A 51 -1.40 12.80 -21.35
C THR A 51 -2.49 12.61 -20.28
N ALA A 52 -3.73 12.32 -20.69
CA ALA A 52 -4.82 12.03 -19.78
C ALA A 52 -4.54 10.77 -18.94
N LYS A 53 -4.12 9.67 -19.59
CA LYS A 53 -3.78 8.41 -18.90
C LYS A 53 -2.63 8.56 -17.91
N ILE A 54 -1.59 9.31 -18.25
CA ILE A 54 -0.46 9.59 -17.34
C ILE A 54 -0.95 10.38 -16.12
N ASN A 55 -1.79 11.40 -16.32
CA ASN A 55 -2.33 12.19 -15.22
C ASN A 55 -3.26 11.37 -14.32
N GLN A 56 -4.10 10.52 -14.92
CA GLN A 56 -4.97 9.61 -14.18
C GLN A 56 -4.15 8.64 -13.33
N SER A 57 -3.20 7.92 -13.93
CA SER A 57 -2.33 6.98 -13.20
C SER A 57 -1.55 7.66 -12.08
N ARG A 58 -1.11 8.91 -12.28
CA ARG A 58 -0.44 9.70 -11.23
C ARG A 58 -1.38 10.04 -10.07
N LEU A 59 -2.66 10.29 -10.33
CA LEU A 59 -3.65 10.56 -9.28
C LEU A 59 -3.99 9.29 -8.52
N GLU A 60 -4.21 8.19 -9.22
CA GLU A 60 -4.46 6.86 -8.64
C GLU A 60 -3.31 6.46 -7.71
N GLY A 61 -2.05 6.51 -8.19
CA GLY A 61 -0.89 6.18 -7.36
C GLY A 61 -0.69 7.10 -6.15
N LYS A 62 -1.14 8.37 -6.21
CA LYS A 62 -1.16 9.26 -5.04
C LYS A 62 -2.25 8.86 -4.04
N SER A 63 -3.42 8.44 -4.50
CA SER A 63 -4.51 7.97 -3.65
C SER A 63 -4.11 6.69 -2.92
N GLU A 64 -3.63 5.70 -3.67
CA GLU A 64 -3.18 4.41 -3.11
C GLU A 64 -2.08 4.60 -2.07
N LEU A 65 -1.10 5.49 -2.33
CA LEU A 65 -0.05 5.80 -1.36
C LEU A 65 -0.60 6.48 -0.09
N ALA A 66 -1.61 7.33 -0.22
CA ALA A 66 -2.25 7.99 0.92
C ALA A 66 -3.05 6.99 1.76
N GLU A 67 -3.81 6.11 1.10
CA GLU A 67 -4.58 5.03 1.73
C GLU A 67 -3.66 4.06 2.46
N PHE A 68 -2.59 3.60 1.81
CA PHE A 68 -1.58 2.74 2.42
C PHE A 68 -0.97 3.38 3.68
N ARG A 69 -0.56 4.66 3.61
CA ARG A 69 -0.03 5.38 4.77
C ARG A 69 -1.04 5.50 5.90
N ALA A 70 -2.31 5.72 5.59
CA ALA A 70 -3.37 5.81 6.59
C ALA A 70 -3.59 4.45 7.28
N ALA A 71 -3.68 3.37 6.51
CA ALA A 71 -3.82 2.00 7.01
C ALA A 71 -2.64 1.62 7.92
N THR A 72 -1.40 1.79 7.45
CA THR A 72 -0.20 1.50 8.25
C THR A 72 -0.17 2.32 9.53
N ARG A 73 -0.56 3.60 9.50
CA ARG A 73 -0.61 4.43 10.71
C ARG A 73 -1.65 3.92 11.71
N ALA A 74 -2.81 3.46 11.24
CA ALA A 74 -3.84 2.86 12.08
C ALA A 74 -3.32 1.57 12.74
N GLU A 75 -2.74 0.66 11.96
CA GLU A 75 -2.14 -0.58 12.47
C GLU A 75 -1.06 -0.31 13.53
N PHE A 76 -0.20 0.69 13.33
CA PHE A 76 0.80 1.09 14.33
C PHE A 76 0.18 1.60 15.64
N VAL A 77 -0.97 2.30 15.57
CA VAL A 77 -1.69 2.75 16.76
C VAL A 77 -2.29 1.55 17.49
N ASP A 78 -2.92 0.63 16.76
CA ASP A 78 -3.53 -0.57 17.34
C ASP A 78 -2.48 -1.46 18.01
N LEU A 79 -1.34 -1.73 17.35
CA LEU A 79 -0.23 -2.46 17.94
C LEU A 79 0.31 -1.79 19.23
N ARG A 80 0.32 -0.46 19.28
CA ARG A 80 0.76 0.27 20.48
C ARG A 80 -0.25 0.14 21.62
N LEU A 81 -1.54 0.10 21.31
CA LEU A 81 -2.61 -0.16 22.28
C LEU A 81 -2.52 -1.58 22.81
N GLU A 82 -2.38 -2.58 21.93
CA GLU A 82 -2.21 -3.99 22.30
C GLU A 82 -0.99 -4.18 23.21
N LEU A 83 0.17 -3.62 22.84
CA LEU A 83 1.38 -3.70 23.66
C LEU A 83 1.21 -3.04 25.04
N SER A 84 0.49 -1.92 25.08
CA SER A 84 0.16 -1.24 26.35
C SER A 84 -0.79 -2.07 27.20
N GLY A 85 -1.76 -2.73 26.57
CA GLY A 85 -2.68 -3.69 27.20
C GLY A 85 -1.93 -4.88 27.79
N MET A 86 -1.11 -5.57 27.01
CA MET A 86 -0.28 -6.69 27.47
C MET A 86 0.63 -6.29 28.64
N LYS A 87 1.22 -5.08 28.60
CA LYS A 87 2.05 -4.57 29.69
C LYS A 87 1.25 -4.34 30.97
N ALA A 88 0.01 -3.87 30.86
CA ALA A 88 -0.88 -3.66 31.99
C ALA A 88 -1.33 -5.00 32.59
N GLU A 89 -1.74 -5.94 31.74
CA GLU A 89 -2.13 -7.30 32.12
C GLU A 89 -0.98 -8.02 32.84
N SER A 90 0.21 -8.03 32.26
CA SER A 90 1.39 -8.65 32.90
C SER A 90 1.70 -8.03 34.27
N LYS A 91 1.61 -6.71 34.43
CA LYS A 91 1.77 -6.06 35.74
C LYS A 91 0.72 -6.51 36.74
N PHE A 92 -0.53 -6.66 36.30
CA PHE A 92 -1.61 -7.12 37.14
C PHE A 92 -1.40 -8.57 37.59
N GLU A 93 -1.04 -9.46 36.66
CA GLU A 93 -0.72 -10.85 36.96
C GLU A 93 0.45 -10.98 37.94
N PHE A 94 1.54 -10.22 37.74
CA PHE A 94 2.66 -10.20 38.69
C PHE A 94 2.23 -9.73 40.08
N ALA A 95 1.37 -8.72 40.18
CA ALA A 95 0.86 -8.24 41.46
C ALA A 95 -0.04 -9.30 42.13
N ALA A 96 -0.88 -9.98 41.36
CA ALA A 96 -1.73 -11.07 41.84
C ALA A 96 -0.89 -12.23 42.38
N VAL A 97 0.10 -12.70 41.63
CA VAL A 97 1.04 -13.76 42.07
C VAL A 97 1.78 -13.35 43.35
N ARG A 98 2.25 -12.10 43.45
CA ARG A 98 2.91 -11.61 44.67
C ARG A 98 1.97 -11.64 45.87
N SER A 99 0.70 -11.26 45.69
CA SER A 99 -0.32 -11.32 46.73
C SER A 99 -0.60 -12.76 47.16
N GLU A 100 -0.69 -13.69 46.22
CA GLU A 100 -0.88 -15.12 46.50
C GLU A 100 0.28 -15.71 47.30
N ILE A 101 1.52 -15.35 46.96
CA ILE A 101 2.72 -15.76 47.70
C ILE A 101 2.68 -15.23 49.14
N THR A 102 2.38 -13.94 49.35
CA THR A 102 2.29 -13.37 50.70
C THR A 102 1.19 -14.05 51.54
N LEU A 103 0.04 -14.34 50.93
CA LEU A 103 -1.03 -15.07 51.60
C LEU A 103 -0.61 -16.50 51.96
N LEU A 104 0.13 -17.17 51.08
CA LEU A 104 0.66 -18.50 51.33
C LEU A 104 1.68 -18.49 52.49
N GLU A 105 2.61 -17.53 52.50
CA GLU A 105 3.57 -17.32 53.59
C GLU A 105 2.86 -17.14 54.93
N GLN A 106 1.87 -16.25 54.99
CA GLN A 106 1.07 -16.03 56.21
C GLN A 106 0.37 -17.31 56.69
N ARG A 107 -0.27 -18.06 55.77
CA ARG A 107 -0.93 -19.33 56.10
C ARG A 107 0.08 -20.34 56.65
N MET A 108 1.29 -20.40 56.09
CA MET A 108 2.34 -21.29 56.57
C MET A 108 2.85 -20.87 57.94
N THR A 109 3.14 -19.58 58.16
CA THR A 109 3.56 -19.04 59.46
C THR A 109 2.54 -19.35 60.56
N ILE A 110 1.25 -19.15 60.27
CA ILE A 110 0.17 -19.45 61.24
C ILE A 110 0.12 -20.96 61.54
N LYS A 111 0.12 -21.82 60.51
CA LYS A 111 0.05 -23.28 60.69
C LYS A 111 1.24 -23.81 61.50
N LEU A 112 2.46 -23.38 61.15
CA LEU A 112 3.68 -23.79 61.85
C LEU A 112 3.72 -23.25 63.29
N GLY A 113 3.32 -21.98 63.49
CA GLY A 113 3.23 -21.39 64.83
C GLY A 113 2.23 -22.12 65.73
N ALA A 114 1.05 -22.49 65.19
CA ALA A 114 0.06 -23.28 65.91
C ALA A 114 0.59 -24.68 66.27
N MET A 115 1.28 -25.36 65.34
CA MET A 115 1.91 -26.66 65.61
C MET A 115 2.97 -26.57 66.72
N LEU A 116 3.82 -25.53 66.69
CA LEU A 116 4.82 -25.30 67.74
C LEU A 116 4.19 -25.03 69.09
N ALA A 117 3.13 -24.21 69.16
CA ALA A 117 2.42 -23.95 70.40
C ALA A 117 1.82 -25.22 71.01
N ILE A 118 1.20 -26.08 70.17
CA ILE A 118 0.70 -27.39 70.59
C ILE A 118 1.84 -28.27 71.10
N ALA A 119 2.93 -28.39 70.34
CA ALA A 119 4.08 -29.21 70.71
C ALA A 119 4.69 -28.79 72.06
N VAL A 120 4.89 -27.48 72.26
CA VAL A 120 5.39 -26.91 73.52
C VAL A 120 4.40 -27.16 74.66
N GLY A 121 3.10 -26.98 74.43
CA GLY A 121 2.07 -27.27 75.43
C GLY A 121 2.08 -28.73 75.89
N VAL A 122 2.19 -29.67 74.94
CA VAL A 122 2.31 -31.11 75.23
C VAL A 122 3.56 -31.41 76.07
N VAL A 123 4.73 -30.94 75.65
CA VAL A 123 5.99 -31.13 76.40
C VAL A 123 5.89 -30.54 77.81
N GLY A 124 5.33 -29.34 77.95
CA GLY A 124 5.16 -28.69 79.25
C GLY A 124 4.27 -29.49 80.20
N THR A 125 3.19 -30.10 79.70
CA THR A 125 2.35 -30.99 80.51
C THR A 125 3.08 -32.27 80.92
N MET A 126 3.93 -32.85 80.06
CA MET A 126 4.72 -34.03 80.41
C MET A 126 5.74 -33.75 81.51
N VAL A 127 6.47 -32.62 81.44
CA VAL A 127 7.46 -32.24 82.46
C VAL A 127 6.84 -32.07 83.84
N LYS A 128 5.58 -31.62 83.92
CA LYS A 128 4.87 -31.43 85.19
C LYS A 128 4.35 -32.74 85.81
N LEU A 129 4.30 -33.83 85.03
CA LEU A 129 3.84 -35.15 85.46
C LEU A 129 4.99 -36.09 85.92
N LEU A 130 6.24 -35.71 85.67
CA LEU A 130 7.47 -36.38 86.15
C LEU A 130 7.93 -35.77 87.48
#